data_AF-A0A7W4J303-F1
#
_entry.id   AF-A0A7W4J303-F1
#
_cell.length_a   1.000
_cell.length_b   1.000
_cell.length_c   1.000
_cell.angle_alpha   90.00
_cell.angle_beta   90.00
_cell.angle_gamma   90.00
#
_symmetry.space_group_name_H-M   'P 1'
#
loop_
_entity.id
_entity.type
_entity.pdbx_description
1 polymer ?
#
loop_
_entity_poly.entity_id
_entity_poly.type
_entity_poly.pdbx_seq_one_letter_code
_entity_poly.pdbx_strand_id
1 'polypeptide(L)'
;AAKAFAGAKLVKAFNHLIAATLATDPVVEGGHRVVFLSSDDEDATVPVVALAKQLGFAPVKLGKLNEGGALVHARGRIWGPLIFQDLFKKEQ
;
A
#
# COMPACT_ATOMS: atom_id res chain seq x y z
N ALA A 1 11.38 -8.45 7.87
CA ALA A 1 11.71 -7.49 6.80
C ALA A 1 12.68 -6.40 7.27
N ALA A 2 12.43 -5.68 8.37
CA ALA A 2 13.32 -4.59 8.81
C ALA A 2 14.74 -5.01 9.28
N LYS A 3 14.93 -6.30 9.64
CA LYS A 3 16.22 -6.80 10.18
C LYS A 3 17.42 -6.65 9.24
N ALA A 4 17.20 -6.54 7.93
CA ALA A 4 18.29 -6.39 6.95
C ALA A 4 18.80 -4.94 6.82
N PHE A 5 18.07 -3.96 7.32
CA PHE A 5 18.39 -2.53 7.19
C PHE A 5 18.29 -1.86 8.56
N ALA A 6 19.30 -2.08 9.41
CA ALA A 6 19.33 -1.51 10.76
C ALA A 6 19.24 0.03 10.73
N GLY A 7 18.38 0.59 11.56
CA GLY A 7 18.15 2.04 11.65
C GLY A 7 17.24 2.63 10.57
N ALA A 8 16.84 1.86 9.55
CA ALA A 8 15.90 2.32 8.55
C ALA A 8 14.46 2.31 9.06
N LYS A 9 13.69 3.33 8.69
CA LYS A 9 12.23 3.34 8.81
C LYS A 9 11.61 2.59 7.63
N LEU A 10 10.82 1.54 7.90
CA LEU A 10 10.29 0.65 6.86
C LEU A 10 8.79 0.85 6.65
N VAL A 11 8.38 1.10 5.40
CA VAL A 11 6.97 1.11 4.98
C VAL A 11 6.77 0.05 3.89
N LYS A 12 5.74 -0.78 4.04
CA LYS A 12 5.27 -1.69 2.98
C LYS A 12 4.13 -1.02 2.24
N ALA A 13 4.31 -0.81 0.94
CA ALA A 13 3.30 -0.22 0.06
C ALA A 13 3.44 -0.74 -1.38
N PHE A 14 2.45 -0.47 -2.23
CA PHE A 14 2.45 -0.72 -3.69
C PHE A 14 2.58 -2.19 -4.15
N ASN A 15 2.70 -3.16 -3.24
CA ASN A 15 2.96 -4.55 -3.62
C ASN A 15 1.71 -5.38 -3.94
N HIS A 16 0.52 -4.86 -3.68
CA HIS A 16 -0.73 -5.64 -3.73
C HIS A 16 -1.34 -5.69 -5.13
N LEU A 17 -1.03 -4.73 -6.00
CA LEU A 17 -1.49 -4.70 -7.39
C LEU A 17 -0.50 -5.45 -8.29
N ILE A 18 -1.00 -6.05 -9.36
CA ILE A 18 -0.13 -6.51 -10.45
C ILE A 18 0.48 -5.31 -11.19
N ALA A 19 1.64 -5.50 -11.81
CA ALA A 19 2.36 -4.44 -12.51
C ALA A 19 1.50 -3.75 -13.59
N ALA A 20 0.73 -4.53 -14.36
CA ALA A 20 -0.15 -3.98 -15.40
C ALA A 20 -1.22 -3.04 -14.81
N THR A 21 -1.87 -3.42 -13.70
CA THR A 21 -2.84 -2.57 -13.01
C THR A 21 -2.17 -1.33 -12.42
N LEU A 22 -1.03 -1.51 -11.73
CA LEU A 22 -0.29 -0.41 -11.11
C LEU A 22 0.17 0.65 -12.14
N ALA A 23 0.43 0.24 -13.38
CA ALA A 23 0.88 1.11 -14.46
C ALA A 23 -0.24 1.89 -15.18
N THR A 24 -1.51 1.56 -14.94
CA THR A 24 -2.64 2.32 -15.50
C THR A 24 -2.89 3.60 -14.71
N ASP A 25 -3.59 4.56 -15.32
CA ASP A 25 -3.98 5.80 -14.66
C ASP A 25 -4.71 5.49 -13.34
N PRO A 26 -4.21 5.96 -12.19
CA PRO A 26 -4.88 5.74 -10.92
C PRO A 26 -6.13 6.62 -10.74
N VAL A 27 -6.36 7.63 -11.59
CA VAL A 27 -7.60 8.39 -11.61
C VAL A 27 -8.63 7.64 -12.47
N VAL A 28 -9.69 7.14 -11.83
CA VAL A 28 -10.69 6.28 -12.47
C VAL A 28 -12.09 6.72 -12.07
N GLU A 29 -12.93 7.03 -13.06
CA GLU A 29 -14.35 7.40 -12.88
C GLU A 29 -14.60 8.49 -11.80
N GLY A 30 -13.75 9.52 -11.75
CA GLY A 30 -13.86 10.60 -10.76
C GLY A 30 -13.43 10.20 -9.34
N GLY A 31 -12.70 9.11 -9.20
CA GLY A 31 -12.05 8.69 -7.96
C GLY A 31 -10.60 8.29 -8.19
N HIS A 32 -9.99 7.73 -7.15
CA HIS A 32 -8.59 7.35 -7.12
C HIS A 32 -8.42 5.89 -6.71
N ARG A 33 -7.60 5.14 -7.46
CA ARG A 33 -7.19 3.77 -7.12
C ARG A 33 -6.50 3.74 -5.77
N VAL A 34 -6.82 2.74 -4.96
CA VAL A 34 -6.28 2.58 -3.61
C VAL A 34 -4.88 1.98 -3.63
N VAL A 35 -4.01 2.48 -2.75
CA VAL A 35 -2.78 1.77 -2.35
C VAL A 35 -2.74 1.62 -0.84
N PHE A 36 -2.48 0.39 -0.39
CA PHE A 36 -2.34 0.09 1.03
C PHE A 36 -0.92 0.38 1.52
N LEU A 37 -0.82 0.90 2.75
CA LEU A 37 0.43 1.18 3.44
C LEU A 37 0.42 0.53 4.83
N SER A 38 1.55 -0.01 5.25
CA SER A 38 1.74 -0.50 6.62
C SER A 38 3.16 -0.23 7.11
N SER A 39 3.30 0.15 8.38
CA SER A 39 4.58 0.39 9.03
C SER A 39 4.44 0.22 10.54
N ASP A 40 5.54 -0.17 11.20
CA ASP A 40 5.63 -0.17 12.66
C ASP A 40 6.03 1.21 13.22
N ASP A 41 6.41 2.15 12.34
CA ASP A 41 6.69 3.55 12.65
C ASP A 41 5.69 4.42 11.88
N GLU A 42 4.73 5.02 12.59
CA GLU A 42 3.65 5.77 11.93
C GLU A 42 4.18 7.02 11.19
N ASP A 43 5.24 7.66 11.70
CA ASP A 43 5.85 8.83 11.06
C ASP A 43 6.52 8.45 9.74
N ALA A 44 7.04 7.21 9.63
CA ALA A 44 7.59 6.69 8.38
C ALA A 44 6.57 6.70 7.24
N THR A 45 5.27 6.59 7.55
CA THR A 45 4.22 6.56 6.54
C THR A 45 3.94 7.92 5.90
N VAL A 46 4.26 9.03 6.58
CA VAL A 46 3.96 10.40 6.12
C VAL A 46 4.51 10.68 4.72
N PRO A 47 5.83 10.52 4.45
CA PRO A 47 6.37 10.78 3.11
C PRO A 47 5.81 9.83 2.05
N VAL A 48 5.52 8.57 2.40
CA VAL A 48 4.99 7.58 1.45
C VAL A 48 3.52 7.84 1.11
N VAL A 49 2.73 8.33 2.07
CA VAL A 49 1.36 8.82 1.83
C VAL A 49 1.38 10.01 0.89
N ALA A 50 2.30 10.97 1.09
CA ALA A 50 2.43 12.13 0.21
C ALA A 50 2.81 11.69 -1.22
N LEU A 51 3.77 10.78 -1.35
CA LEU A 51 4.16 10.20 -2.64
C LEU A 51 2.97 9.51 -3.34
N ALA A 52 2.22 8.66 -2.62
CA ALA A 52 1.05 7.99 -3.19
C ALA A 52 0.02 8.98 -3.74
N LYS A 53 -0.26 10.06 -3.00
CA LYS A 53 -1.17 11.13 -3.45
C LYS A 53 -0.62 11.89 -4.66
N GLN A 54 0.68 12.21 -4.67
CA GLN A 54 1.33 12.88 -5.80
C GLN A 54 1.25 12.02 -7.07
N LEU A 55 1.33 10.70 -6.93
CA LEU A 55 1.15 9.75 -8.02
C LEU A 55 -0.32 9.54 -8.43
N GLY A 56 -1.28 10.18 -7.76
CA GLY A 56 -2.71 10.10 -8.08
C GLY A 56 -3.44 8.92 -7.44
N PHE A 57 -2.84 8.22 -6.47
CA PHE A 57 -3.50 7.14 -5.73
C PHE A 57 -4.19 7.65 -4.45
N ALA A 58 -5.16 6.88 -3.95
CA ALA A 58 -5.75 7.04 -2.63
C ALA A 58 -5.03 6.13 -1.60
N PRO A 59 -4.11 6.67 -0.78
CA PRO A 59 -3.45 5.86 0.24
C PRO A 59 -4.39 5.46 1.38
N VAL A 60 -4.33 4.19 1.79
CA VAL A 60 -5.03 3.65 2.96
C VAL A 60 -4.01 3.03 3.91
N LYS A 61 -3.89 3.58 5.12
CA LYS A 61 -3.04 3.00 6.17
C LYS A 61 -3.76 1.79 6.78
N LEU A 62 -3.09 0.65 6.83
CA LEU A 62 -3.57 -0.57 7.48
C LEU A 62 -2.96 -0.79 8.88
N GLY A 63 -2.11 0.13 9.35
CA GLY A 63 -1.42 0.00 10.65
C GLY A 63 -0.11 -0.78 10.54
N LYS A 64 0.17 -1.63 11.53
CA LYS A 64 1.46 -2.31 11.71
C LYS A 64 1.74 -3.38 10.65
N LEU A 65 3.02 -3.72 10.48
CA LEU A 65 3.46 -4.68 9.46
C LEU A 65 2.97 -6.11 9.73
N ASN A 66 2.90 -6.51 11.00
CA ASN A 66 2.44 -7.84 11.42
C ASN A 66 0.91 -7.95 11.52
N GLU A 67 0.20 -6.83 11.49
CA GLU A 67 -1.25 -6.72 11.52
C GLU A 67 -1.76 -6.45 10.09
N GLY A 68 -2.07 -5.18 9.76
CA GLY A 68 -2.57 -4.80 8.44
C GLY A 68 -1.63 -5.15 7.29
N GLY A 69 -0.31 -5.11 7.52
CA GLY A 69 0.67 -5.52 6.52
C GLY A 69 0.55 -6.99 6.10
N ALA A 70 -0.01 -7.85 6.97
CA ALA A 70 -0.26 -9.25 6.64
C ALA A 70 -1.39 -9.42 5.60
N LEU A 71 -2.32 -8.47 5.52
CA LEU A 71 -3.44 -8.51 4.56
C LEU A 71 -2.97 -8.36 3.10
N VAL A 72 -1.81 -7.76 2.90
CA VAL A 72 -1.17 -7.54 1.60
C VAL A 72 0.15 -8.30 1.48
N HIS A 73 0.29 -9.45 2.16
CA HIS A 73 1.51 -10.26 2.14
C HIS A 73 1.23 -11.68 1.66
N ALA A 74 2.15 -12.24 0.87
CA ALA A 74 2.15 -13.65 0.51
C ALA A 74 3.01 -14.43 1.52
N ARG A 75 2.44 -15.46 2.14
CA ARG A 75 3.14 -16.39 3.04
C ARG A 75 3.14 -17.79 2.40
N GLY A 76 4.21 -18.13 1.70
CA GLY A 76 4.29 -19.37 0.93
C GLY A 76 3.23 -19.39 -0.18
N ARG A 77 2.27 -20.32 -0.11
CA ARG A 77 1.17 -20.45 -1.08
C ARG A 77 -0.11 -19.70 -0.68
N ILE A 78 -0.11 -19.04 0.49
CA ILE A 78 -1.27 -18.32 1.01
C ILE A 78 -1.07 -16.83 0.76
N TRP A 79 -2.05 -16.20 0.15
CA TRP A 79 -2.05 -14.76 -0.11
C TRP A 79 -2.97 -14.07 0.88
N GLY A 80 -2.54 -12.91 1.39
CA GLY A 80 -3.41 -12.04 2.17
C GLY A 80 -4.62 -11.59 1.34
N PRO A 81 -5.77 -11.37 1.98
CA PRO A 81 -7.05 -11.13 1.28
C PRO A 81 -7.07 -9.83 0.45
N LEU A 82 -6.16 -8.89 0.68
CA LEU A 82 -6.07 -7.63 -0.06
C LEU A 82 -5.07 -7.68 -1.22
N ILE A 83 -4.43 -8.82 -1.48
CA ILE A 83 -3.66 -9.02 -2.70
C ILE A 83 -4.62 -9.03 -3.91
N PHE A 84 -4.21 -8.35 -4.98
CA PHE A 84 -4.91 -8.19 -6.26
C PHE A 84 -6.29 -7.50 -6.17
N GLN A 85 -6.66 -6.97 -5.01
CA GLN A 85 -7.87 -6.17 -4.87
C GLN A 85 -7.63 -4.78 -5.49
N ASP A 86 -8.26 -4.54 -6.65
CA ASP A 86 -8.27 -3.22 -7.29
C ASP A 86 -9.47 -2.42 -6.78
N LEU A 87 -9.23 -1.58 -5.77
CA LEU A 87 -10.26 -0.76 -5.13
C LEU A 87 -10.11 0.71 -5.53
N PHE A 88 -11.22 1.43 -5.54
CA PHE A 88 -11.26 2.86 -5.85
C PHE A 88 -11.93 3.63 -4.72
N LYS A 89 -11.36 4.77 -4.36
CA LYS A 89 -11.98 5.75 -3.46
C LYS A 89 -12.58 6.86 -4.31
N LYS A 90 -13.91 6.98 -4.30
CA LYS A 90 -14.60 8.10 -4.95
C LYS A 90 -14.30 9.40 -4.21
N GLU A 91 -14.07 10.48 -4.95
CA GLU A 91 -14.17 11.82 -4.39
C GLU A 91 -15.66 12.19 -4.35
N GLN A 92 -16.11 12.71 -3.21
CA GLN A 92 -17.49 13.22 -3.05
C GLN A 92 -17.55 14.67 -3.50
#